data_AF-A0A9Q3PA18-F1
#
_entry.id   AF-A0A9Q3PA18-F1
#
_cell.length_a   1.000
_cell.length_b   1.000
_cell.length_c   1.000
_cell.angle_alpha   90.00
_cell.angle_beta   90.00
_cell.angle_gamma   90.00
#
_symmetry.space_group_name_H-M   'P 1'
#
loop_
_entity.id
_entity.type
_entity.pdbx_description
1 polymer ?
#
loop_
_entity_poly.entity_id
_entity_poly.type
_entity_poly.pdbx_seq_one_letter_code
_entity_poly.pdbx_strand_id
1 'polypeptide(L)'
;MFGDPNEVIKYETELDSFRMKEGGHVSLYIAYFRGFASRIGDWGERALIHHFRKGFPYIILDQLAFHPSRIDSLQALMDITLDIGTRYHERKN
;
A
#
# COMPACT_ATOMS: atom_id res chain seq x y z
N MET A 1 4.37 16.88 -21.24
CA MET A 1 2.92 16.61 -21.18
C MET A 1 2.59 16.37 -19.73
N PHE A 2 1.92 17.32 -19.08
CA PHE A 2 1.31 17.10 -17.77
C PHE A 2 0.01 16.33 -18.04
N GLY A 3 -0.23 15.25 -17.30
CA GLY A 3 -1.45 14.43 -17.46
C GLY A 3 -2.71 15.29 -17.28
N ASP A 4 -3.85 14.81 -17.80
CA ASP A 4 -5.12 15.50 -17.63
C ASP A 4 -5.37 15.71 -16.11
N PRO A 5 -5.51 16.96 -15.63
CA PRO A 5 -5.75 17.24 -14.22
C PRO A 5 -6.96 16.48 -13.65
N ASN A 6 -7.96 16.17 -14.48
CA ASN A 6 -9.11 15.37 -14.08
C ASN A 6 -8.76 13.90 -13.83
N GLU A 7 -7.76 13.37 -14.53
CA GLU A 7 -7.26 12.01 -14.31
C GLU A 7 -6.48 11.91 -13.00
N VAL A 8 -5.66 12.91 -12.66
CA VAL A 8 -4.92 12.93 -11.38
C VAL A 8 -5.89 12.92 -10.20
N ILE A 9 -6.89 13.81 -10.19
CA ILE A 9 -7.92 13.88 -9.14
C ILE A 9 -8.68 12.55 -9.01
N LYS A 10 -8.96 11.89 -10.14
CA LYS A 10 -9.59 10.57 -10.14
C LYS A 10 -8.71 9.52 -9.47
N TYR A 11 -7.42 9.46 -9.79
CA TYR A 11 -6.50 8.49 -9.16
C TYR A 11 -6.25 8.79 -7.69
N GLU A 12 -6.21 10.05 -7.27
CA GLU A 12 -6.13 10.42 -5.85
C GLU A 12 -7.36 9.92 -5.07
N THR A 13 -8.56 10.09 -5.65
CA THR A 13 -9.82 9.63 -5.05
C THR A 13 -9.90 8.10 -5.01
N GLU A 14 -9.50 7.43 -6.09
CA GLU A 14 -9.42 5.98 -6.16
C GLU A 14 -8.41 5.45 -5.14
N LEU A 15 -7.24 6.10 -4.98
CA LEU A 15 -6.23 5.71 -4.00
C LEU A 15 -6.71 5.93 -2.56
N ASP A 16 -7.46 7.00 -2.28
CA ASP A 16 -7.97 7.26 -0.92
C ASP A 16 -9.03 6.24 -0.47
N SER A 17 -9.82 5.75 -1.44
CA SER A 17 -10.80 4.67 -1.23
C SER A 17 -10.21 3.27 -1.41
N PHE A 18 -8.98 3.15 -1.91
CA PHE A 18 -8.33 1.87 -2.16
C PHE A 18 -8.05 1.15 -0.84
N ARG A 19 -8.68 -0.01 -0.67
CA ARG A 19 -8.50 -0.89 0.49
C ARG A 19 -8.19 -2.29 0.00
N MET A 20 -7.27 -2.95 0.70
CA MET A 20 -7.04 -4.38 0.53
C MET A 20 -8.26 -5.15 1.03
N LYS A 21 -8.79 -6.05 0.20
CA LYS A 21 -9.88 -6.96 0.60
C LYS A 21 -9.41 -7.91 1.71
N GLU A 22 -10.31 -8.28 2.62
CA GLU A 22 -10.03 -9.30 3.61
C GLU A 22 -9.67 -10.63 2.94
N GLY A 23 -8.57 -11.24 3.37
CA GLY A 23 -8.02 -12.45 2.73
C GLY A 23 -7.34 -12.22 1.37
N GLY A 24 -7.23 -10.98 0.90
CA GLY A 24 -6.52 -10.66 -0.33
C GLY A 24 -5.01 -10.95 -0.24
N HIS A 25 -4.35 -11.05 -1.40
CA HIS A 25 -2.89 -11.12 -1.46
C HIS A 25 -2.28 -9.72 -1.36
N VAL A 26 -1.35 -9.55 -0.41
CA VAL A 26 -0.62 -8.29 -0.22
C VAL A 26 0.16 -7.90 -1.48
N SER A 27 0.71 -8.88 -2.21
CA SER A 27 1.42 -8.67 -3.48
C SER A 27 0.56 -7.97 -4.53
N LEU A 28 -0.72 -8.37 -4.67
CA LEU A 28 -1.66 -7.73 -5.57
C LEU A 28 -1.96 -6.29 -5.13
N TYR A 29 -2.19 -6.08 -3.84
CA TYR A 29 -2.41 -4.74 -3.29
C TYR A 29 -1.22 -3.80 -3.58
N ILE A 30 0.01 -4.26 -3.36
CA ILE A 30 1.23 -3.50 -3.67
C ILE A 30 1.31 -3.16 -5.16
N ALA A 31 1.01 -4.12 -6.05
CA ALA A 31 1.06 -3.91 -7.49
C ALA A 31 0.08 -2.81 -7.94
N TYR A 32 -1.16 -2.86 -7.46
CA TYR A 32 -2.16 -1.82 -7.75
C TYR A 32 -1.77 -0.47 -7.15
N PHE A 33 -1.30 -0.44 -5.90
CA PHE A 33 -0.86 0.79 -5.25
C PHE A 33 0.27 1.47 -6.02
N ARG A 34 1.27 0.71 -6.49
CA ARG A 34 2.35 1.25 -7.34
C ARG A 34 1.83 1.84 -8.64
N GLY A 35 0.83 1.19 -9.25
CA GLY A 35 0.15 1.72 -10.43
C GLY A 35 -0.50 3.08 -10.16
N PHE A 36 -1.24 3.23 -9.07
CA PHE A 36 -1.83 4.52 -8.68
C PHE A 36 -0.77 5.58 -8.37
N ALA A 37 0.24 5.23 -7.56
CA ALA A 37 1.31 6.14 -7.17
C ALA A 37 2.07 6.69 -8.40
N SER A 38 2.34 5.85 -9.41
CA SER A 38 3.01 6.27 -10.65
C SER A 38 2.19 7.27 -11.49
N ARG A 39 0.86 7.25 -11.36
CA ARG A 39 -0.04 8.14 -12.12
C ARG A 39 -0.26 9.47 -11.43
N ILE A 40 -0.15 9.51 -10.10
CA ILE A 40 -0.30 10.72 -9.31
C ILE A 40 0.94 11.61 -9.40
N GLY A 41 2.16 11.01 -9.45
CA GLY A 41 3.42 11.69 -9.77
C GLY A 41 3.96 12.68 -8.73
N ASP A 42 3.11 13.53 -8.15
CA ASP A 42 3.49 14.67 -7.31
C ASP A 42 3.40 14.42 -5.80
N TRP A 43 2.98 13.22 -5.37
CA TRP A 43 2.86 12.91 -3.96
C TRP A 43 4.22 12.60 -3.30
N GLY A 44 4.48 13.30 -2.19
CA GLY A 44 5.65 13.01 -1.37
C GLY A 44 5.58 11.62 -0.70
N GLU A 45 6.74 11.04 -0.41
CA GLU A 45 6.84 9.69 0.17
C GLU A 45 6.04 9.53 1.47
N ARG A 46 5.99 10.58 2.31
CA ARG A 46 5.21 10.57 3.56
C ARG A 46 3.70 10.42 3.31
N ALA A 47 3.19 11.06 2.26
CA ALA A 47 1.79 10.92 1.86
C ALA A 47 1.52 9.49 1.34
N LEU A 48 2.39 8.97 0.49
CA LEU A 48 2.29 7.60 -0.01
C LEU A 48 2.32 6.57 1.13
N ILE A 49 3.21 6.72 2.12
CA ILE A 49 3.26 5.85 3.30
C ILE A 49 1.95 5.89 4.08
N HIS A 50 1.38 7.09 4.27
CA HIS A 50 0.11 7.25 4.98
C HIS A 50 -1.03 6.52 4.25
N HIS A 51 -1.20 6.77 2.96
CA HIS A 51 -2.25 6.12 2.17
C HIS A 51 -2.04 4.61 2.04
N PHE A 52 -0.80 4.16 1.89
CA PHE A 52 -0.46 2.74 1.84
C PHE A 52 -0.91 2.02 3.12
N ARG A 53 -0.65 2.60 4.30
CA ARG A 53 -1.08 2.05 5.59
C ARG A 53 -2.59 2.09 5.76
N LYS A 54 -3.24 3.21 5.39
CA LYS A 54 -4.71 3.37 5.46
C LYS A 54 -5.44 2.29 4.68
N GLY A 55 -4.81 1.77 3.62
CA GLY A 55 -5.35 0.73 2.76
C GLY A 55 -5.46 -0.67 3.38
N PHE A 56 -4.76 -0.96 4.47
CA PHE A 56 -4.67 -2.33 5.01
C PHE A 56 -5.77 -2.69 6.00
N PRO A 57 -6.16 -3.99 6.06
CA PRO A 57 -6.98 -4.49 7.14
C PRO A 57 -6.22 -4.46 8.47
N TYR A 58 -6.97 -4.36 9.57
CA TYR A 58 -6.43 -4.25 10.93
C TYR A 58 -5.39 -5.34 11.25
N ILE A 59 -5.62 -6.58 10.83
CA ILE A 59 -4.69 -7.69 11.10
C ILE A 59 -3.29 -7.50 10.51
N ILE A 60 -3.19 -6.87 9.34
CA ILE A 60 -1.89 -6.57 8.71
C ILE A 60 -1.24 -5.38 9.41
N LEU A 61 -2.02 -4.38 9.79
CA LEU A 61 -1.53 -3.22 10.55
C LEU A 61 -0.98 -3.61 11.92
N ASP A 62 -1.65 -4.53 12.61
CA ASP A 62 -1.23 -5.06 13.90
C ASP A 62 0.11 -5.78 13.77
N GLN A 63 0.24 -6.71 12.80
CA GLN A 63 1.50 -7.41 12.55
C GLN A 63 2.63 -6.46 12.12
N LEU A 64 2.31 -5.41 11.36
CA LEU A 64 3.26 -4.38 10.98
C LEU A 64 3.76 -3.58 12.19
N ALA A 65 2.89 -3.30 13.17
CA ALA A 65 3.25 -2.58 14.40
C ALA A 65 4.18 -3.40 15.30
N PHE A 66 4.05 -4.73 15.30
CA PHE A 66 4.93 -5.64 16.03
C PHE A 66 6.17 -6.06 15.24
N HIS A 67 6.33 -5.60 14.00
CA HIS A 67 7.49 -5.97 13.19
C HIS A 67 8.75 -5.25 13.70
N PRO A 68 9.86 -5.97 13.97
CA PRO A 68 11.06 -5.38 14.59
C PRO A 68 11.86 -4.46 13.66
N SER A 69 11.58 -4.51 12.35
CA SER A 69 12.29 -3.71 11.36
C SER A 69 11.86 -2.24 11.34
N ARG A 70 12.83 -1.35 11.20
CA ARG A 70 12.57 0.09 11.00
C ARG A 70 11.95 0.32 9.62
N ILE A 71 10.86 1.08 9.59
CA ILE A 71 10.19 1.50 8.36
C ILE A 71 10.63 2.94 8.07
N ASP A 72 11.68 3.09 7.27
CA ASP A 72 12.31 4.37 6.93
C ASP A 72 11.95 4.88 5.53
N SER A 73 11.35 4.03 4.69
CA SER A 73 10.96 4.33 3.32
C SER A 73 9.67 3.61 2.93
N LEU A 74 9.03 4.07 1.86
CA LEU A 74 7.86 3.39 1.27
C LEU A 74 8.23 1.99 0.79
N GLN A 75 9.44 1.83 0.24
CA GLN A 75 9.90 0.54 -0.25
C GLN A 75 10.10 -0.47 0.89
N ALA A 76 10.77 -0.07 1.98
CA ALA A 76 10.91 -0.90 3.16
C ALA A 76 9.55 -1.31 3.75
N LEU A 77 8.59 -0.37 3.76
CA LEU A 77 7.21 -0.66 4.16
C LEU A 77 6.57 -1.75 3.28
N MET A 78 6.67 -1.62 1.95
CA MET A 78 6.14 -2.62 1.02
C MET A 78 6.77 -4.00 1.23
N ASP A 79 8.09 -4.06 1.41
CA ASP A 79 8.82 -5.32 1.56
C ASP A 79 8.44 -6.04 2.86
N ILE A 80 8.39 -5.31 3.98
CA ILE A 80 7.94 -5.86 5.26
C ILE A 80 6.49 -6.37 5.15
N THR A 81 5.62 -5.59 4.50
CA THR A 81 4.21 -6.00 4.39
C THR A 81 4.04 -7.23 3.49
N LEU A 82 4.87 -7.37 2.46
CA LEU A 82 4.89 -8.56 1.61
C LEU A 82 5.35 -9.81 2.37
N ASP A 83 6.38 -9.72 3.20
CA ASP A 83 6.84 -10.81 4.07
C ASP A 83 5.73 -11.23 5.06
N ILE A 84 5.09 -10.25 5.71
CA ILE A 84 3.92 -10.47 6.58
C ILE A 84 2.81 -11.19 5.82
N GLY A 85 2.45 -10.70 4.63
CA GLY A 85 1.39 -11.27 3.80
C GLY A 85 1.70 -12.70 3.37
N THR A 86 2.96 -12.99 3.02
CA THR A 86 3.40 -14.33 2.61
C THR A 86 3.25 -15.32 3.77
N ARG A 87 3.77 -14.97 4.95
CA ARG A 87 3.64 -15.80 6.16
C ARG A 87 2.19 -16.02 6.59
N TYR A 88 1.33 -15.02 6.42
CA TYR A 88 -0.09 -15.13 6.72
C TYR A 88 -0.80 -16.16 5.84
N HIS A 89 -0.48 -16.17 4.54
CA HIS A 89 -1.04 -17.15 3.59
C HIS A 89 -0.45 -18.55 3.80
N GLU A 90 0.83 -18.66 4.14
CA GLU A 90 1.46 -19.95 4.46
C GLU A 90 0.87 -20.62 5.71
N ARG A 91 0.49 -19.84 6.74
CA ARG A 91 -0.13 -20.37 7.97
C ARG A 91 -1.59 -20.81 7.82
N LYS A 92 -2.26 -20.38 6.75
CA LYS A 92 -3.66 -20.69 6.46
C LYS A 92 -3.86 -21.90 5.55
N ASN A 93 -2.80 -22.37 4.90
CA ASN A 93 -2.75 -23.61 4.12
C ASN A 93 -2.24 -24.78 4.99
#